data_AF-A0A8T4J959-F1
#
_entry.id   AF-A0A8T4J959-F1
#
_cell.length_a   1.000
_cell.length_b   1.000
_cell.length_c   1.000
_cell.angle_alpha   90.00
_cell.angle_beta   90.00
_cell.angle_gamma   90.00
#
_symmetry.space_group_name_H-M   'P 1'
#
loop_
_entity.id
_entity.type
_entity.pdbx_description
1 polymer ?
#
loop_
_entity_poly.entity_id
_entity_poly.type
_entity_poly.pdbx_seq_one_letter_code
_entity_poly.pdbx_strand_id
1 'polypeptide(L)'
;LVGSGIRGVGGTAFLYESDDLRSWRYVGPLLTGDASQNQGELDWTGTMWECVDLFRLGEDEEAGSTDVLVFSAWDEGTTHHPLYWTGRYQGDTFTPTVLHRLDYGGRYFYAPQSTRDEHGRRIMFGWLQEGRTDEA
;
A
#
# COMPACT_ATOMS: atom_id res chain seq x y z
N LEU A 1 -3.61 -6.91 -7.77
CA LEU A 1 -3.22 -5.49 -7.64
C LEU A 1 -1.79 -5.34 -8.15
N VAL A 2 -1.48 -4.20 -8.76
CA VAL A 2 -0.13 -3.86 -9.24
C VAL A 2 0.20 -2.44 -8.79
N GLY A 3 1.26 -2.27 -8.00
CA GLY A 3 1.76 -0.95 -7.60
C GLY A 3 2.43 -0.23 -8.77
N SER A 4 2.20 1.07 -8.89
CA SER A 4 2.77 1.90 -9.97
C SER A 4 2.72 3.39 -9.62
N GLY A 5 3.00 4.23 -10.61
CA GLY A 5 2.88 5.69 -10.53
C GLY A 5 2.29 6.26 -11.81
N ILE A 6 1.45 7.28 -11.67
CA ILE A 6 0.95 8.08 -12.81
C ILE A 6 1.78 9.35 -12.86
N ARG A 7 2.52 9.53 -13.96
CA ARG A 7 3.44 10.66 -14.15
C ARG A 7 2.73 11.99 -13.93
N GLY A 8 3.27 12.81 -13.03
CA GLY A 8 2.72 14.12 -12.69
C GLY A 8 1.47 14.10 -11.80
N VAL A 9 1.04 12.93 -11.34
CA VAL A 9 -0.11 12.78 -10.44
C VAL A 9 0.33 12.20 -9.09
N GLY A 10 0.82 10.97 -9.08
CA GLY A 10 1.23 10.30 -7.84
C GLY A 10 1.26 8.78 -7.94
N GLY A 11 1.64 8.13 -6.85
CA GLY A 11 1.62 6.67 -6.75
C GLY A 11 0.20 6.11 -6.87
N THR A 12 0.07 4.89 -7.39
CA THR A 12 -1.22 4.26 -7.67
C THR A 12 -1.18 2.75 -7.46
N ALA A 13 -2.33 2.18 -7.11
CA ALA A 13 -2.56 0.73 -7.12
C ALA A 13 -3.51 0.39 -8.27
N PHE A 14 -3.02 -0.24 -9.33
CA PHE A 14 -3.85 -0.71 -10.43
C PHE A 14 -4.55 -2.03 -10.08
N LEU A 15 -5.85 -2.08 -10.38
CA LEU A 15 -6.69 -3.27 -10.23
C LEU A 15 -6.76 -4.03 -11.56
N TYR A 16 -6.56 -5.34 -11.42
CA TYR A 16 -6.74 -6.33 -12.48
C TYR A 16 -7.56 -7.47 -11.93
N GLU A 17 -8.41 -8.04 -12.78
CA GLU A 17 -9.25 -9.19 -12.45
C GLU A 17 -8.99 -10.34 -13.43
N SER A 18 -9.18 -11.55 -12.96
CA SER A 18 -8.98 -12.76 -13.75
C SER A 18 -9.89 -13.87 -13.24
N ASP A 19 -10.51 -14.59 -14.18
CA ASP A 19 -11.32 -15.77 -13.89
C ASP A 19 -10.48 -17.06 -13.84
N ASP A 20 -9.25 -17.04 -14.39
CA ASP A 20 -8.41 -18.22 -14.62
C ASP A 20 -6.96 -18.11 -14.09
N LEU A 21 -6.61 -16.96 -13.49
CA LEU A 21 -5.28 -16.57 -13.02
C LEU A 21 -4.20 -16.50 -14.12
N ARG A 22 -4.57 -16.56 -15.40
CA ARG A 22 -3.67 -16.52 -16.56
C ARG A 22 -3.93 -15.30 -17.43
N SER A 23 -5.21 -15.03 -17.69
CA SER A 23 -5.69 -13.91 -18.48
C SER A 23 -6.20 -12.83 -17.54
N TRP A 24 -5.58 -11.64 -17.59
CA TRP A 24 -5.89 -10.55 -16.67
C TRP A 24 -6.50 -9.38 -17.44
N ARG A 25 -7.66 -8.92 -16.99
CA ARG A 25 -8.32 -7.72 -17.52
C ARG A 25 -7.98 -6.55 -16.63
N TYR A 26 -7.46 -5.48 -17.24
CA TYR A 26 -7.29 -4.20 -16.55
C TYR A 26 -8.66 -3.61 -16.19
N VAL A 27 -8.84 -3.21 -14.94
CA VAL A 27 -10.06 -2.56 -14.44
C VAL A 27 -9.86 -1.05 -14.39
N GLY A 28 -8.75 -0.60 -13.80
CA GLY A 28 -8.50 0.81 -13.54
C GLY A 28 -7.57 1.01 -12.34
N PRO A 29 -7.25 2.25 -11.97
CA PRO A 29 -6.65 2.54 -10.67
C PRO A 29 -7.66 2.29 -9.56
N LEU A 30 -7.33 1.44 -8.59
CA LEU A 30 -8.12 1.24 -7.37
C LEU A 30 -8.08 2.49 -6.49
N LEU A 31 -6.89 3.07 -6.34
CA LEU A 31 -6.64 4.33 -5.66
C LEU A 31 -5.36 4.96 -6.22
N THR A 32 -5.35 6.29 -6.31
CA THR A 32 -4.19 7.08 -6.73
C THR A 32 -3.96 8.18 -5.69
N GLY A 33 -2.72 8.33 -5.24
CA GLY A 33 -2.30 9.42 -4.37
C GLY A 33 -2.09 10.72 -5.14
N ASP A 34 -1.77 11.78 -4.40
CA ASP A 34 -1.39 13.07 -4.95
C ASP A 34 0.02 13.41 -4.46
N ALA A 35 0.99 13.33 -5.38
CA ALA A 35 2.39 13.59 -5.07
C ALA A 35 2.69 15.06 -4.76
N SER A 36 1.77 15.99 -5.09
CA SER A 36 1.92 17.41 -4.78
C SER A 36 1.59 17.77 -3.33
N GLN A 37 0.88 16.88 -2.62
CA GLN A 37 0.49 17.09 -1.22
C GLN A 37 1.55 16.53 -0.28
N ASN A 38 1.82 17.21 0.84
CA ASN A 38 2.68 16.72 1.93
C ASN A 38 4.10 16.32 1.51
N GLN A 39 4.63 16.85 0.39
CA GLN A 39 5.98 16.51 -0.06
C GLN A 39 7.02 16.87 1.02
N GLY A 40 7.86 15.89 1.37
CA GLY A 40 8.88 16.01 2.43
C GLY A 40 8.40 15.58 3.82
N GLU A 41 7.11 15.31 4.00
CA GLU A 41 6.55 14.82 5.26
C GLU A 41 6.49 13.28 5.32
N LEU A 42 6.31 12.75 6.53
CA LEU A 42 6.20 11.30 6.78
C LEU A 42 4.84 10.68 6.41
N ASP A 43 3.91 11.48 5.89
CA ASP A 43 2.65 11.03 5.29
C ASP A 43 2.58 11.33 3.78
N TRP A 44 3.74 11.64 3.18
CA TRP A 44 3.83 11.82 1.74
C TRP A 44 3.62 10.51 0.99
N THR A 45 2.67 10.50 0.04
CA THR A 45 2.33 9.26 -0.67
C THR A 45 3.27 8.90 -1.83
N GLY A 46 4.25 9.75 -2.15
CA GLY A 46 5.23 9.50 -3.20
C GLY A 46 4.69 9.57 -4.64
N THR A 47 5.60 9.46 -5.60
CA THR A 47 5.25 9.43 -7.04
C THR A 47 4.98 8.03 -7.56
N MET A 48 5.34 6.99 -6.78
CA MET A 48 5.12 5.58 -7.07
C MET A 48 4.79 4.80 -5.79
N TRP A 49 3.93 3.80 -5.91
CA TRP A 49 3.57 2.88 -4.82
C TRP A 49 4.16 1.49 -5.06
N GLU A 50 5.06 1.06 -4.19
CA GLU A 50 5.62 -0.30 -4.16
C GLU A 50 4.85 -1.20 -3.19
N CYS A 51 4.97 -2.52 -3.37
CA CYS A 51 4.48 -3.53 -2.42
C CYS A 51 3.03 -3.32 -1.96
N VAL A 52 2.13 -3.00 -2.91
CA VAL A 52 0.71 -2.79 -2.60
C VAL A 52 0.07 -4.07 -2.05
N ASP A 53 -0.70 -3.95 -0.97
CA ASP A 53 -1.40 -5.05 -0.31
C ASP A 53 -2.79 -4.60 0.14
N LEU A 54 -3.81 -5.43 -0.06
CA LEU A 54 -5.20 -5.11 0.26
C LEU A 54 -5.82 -6.25 1.06
N PHE A 55 -6.33 -5.93 2.25
CA PHE A 55 -6.98 -6.91 3.10
C PHE A 55 -8.04 -6.28 4.01
N ARG A 56 -8.97 -7.12 4.47
CA ARG A 56 -9.96 -6.76 5.50
C ARG A 56 -9.48 -7.16 6.90
N LEU A 57 -9.65 -6.23 7.85
CA LEU A 57 -9.56 -6.45 9.30
C LEU A 57 -10.95 -6.36 9.93
N GLY A 58 -11.19 -7.17 10.97
CA GLY A 58 -12.52 -7.38 11.58
C GLY A 58 -13.28 -8.55 10.94
N GLU A 59 -14.22 -9.15 11.69
CA GLU A 59 -15.07 -10.24 11.19
C GLU A 59 -16.19 -9.72 10.28
N ASP A 60 -16.61 -10.57 9.32
CA ASP A 60 -17.19 -10.16 8.04
C ASP A 60 -18.62 -9.58 8.07
N GLU A 61 -19.28 -9.39 9.23
CA GLU A 61 -20.67 -8.85 9.26
C GLU A 61 -21.02 -7.89 10.41
N GLU A 62 -20.07 -7.47 11.26
CA GLU A 62 -20.36 -6.55 12.36
C GLU A 62 -19.80 -5.13 12.16
N ALA A 63 -20.42 -4.17 12.86
CA ALA A 63 -19.94 -2.80 12.98
C ALA A 63 -18.49 -2.80 13.51
N GLY A 64 -17.52 -2.52 12.64
CA GLY A 64 -16.10 -2.46 13.01
C GLY A 64 -15.12 -3.03 11.98
N SER A 65 -15.58 -3.69 10.91
CA SER A 65 -14.69 -4.12 9.82
C SER A 65 -14.17 -2.94 8.99
N THR A 66 -12.89 -2.99 8.59
CA THR A 66 -12.26 -2.01 7.72
C THR A 66 -11.38 -2.68 6.68
N ASP A 67 -11.37 -2.12 5.47
CA ASP A 67 -10.43 -2.52 4.44
C ASP A 67 -9.18 -1.66 4.53
N VAL A 68 -8.03 -2.30 4.41
CA VAL A 68 -6.71 -1.69 4.55
C VAL A 68 -5.97 -1.85 3.23
N LEU A 69 -5.60 -0.73 2.61
CA LEU A 69 -4.74 -0.68 1.43
C LEU A 69 -3.36 -0.17 1.83
N VAL A 70 -2.40 -1.07 1.94
CA VAL A 70 -1.00 -0.79 2.26
C VAL A 70 -0.23 -0.52 0.98
N PHE A 71 0.74 0.38 1.06
CA PHE A 71 1.71 0.63 -0.01
C PHE A 71 3.00 1.22 0.58
N SER A 72 4.09 1.15 -0.17
CA SER A 72 5.34 1.83 0.16
C SER A 72 5.55 3.01 -0.77
N ALA A 73 5.67 4.21 -0.20
CA ALA A 73 5.94 5.42 -0.97
C ALA A 73 7.37 5.39 -1.52
N TRP A 74 7.50 5.75 -2.79
CA TRP A 74 8.76 5.81 -3.51
C TRP A 74 8.79 7.05 -4.40
N ASP A 75 9.97 7.63 -4.58
CA ASP A 75 10.20 8.73 -5.52
C ASP A 75 11.62 8.73 -6.09
N GLU A 76 11.73 8.83 -7.41
CA GLU A 76 12.99 9.03 -8.17
C GLU A 76 14.22 8.23 -7.65
N GLY A 77 14.05 6.94 -7.33
CA GLY A 77 15.12 6.07 -6.86
C GLY A 77 15.24 5.97 -5.34
N THR A 78 14.39 6.68 -4.61
CA THR A 78 14.42 6.81 -3.15
C THR A 78 13.24 6.11 -2.51
N THR A 79 13.52 5.20 -1.59
CA THR A 79 12.53 4.58 -0.70
C THR A 79 12.19 5.56 0.42
N HIS A 80 10.90 5.81 0.67
CA HIS A 80 10.46 6.77 1.68
C HIS A 80 9.95 6.09 2.95
N HIS A 81 8.71 5.62 2.95
CA HIS A 81 8.10 4.97 4.11
C HIS A 81 6.84 4.20 3.67
N PRO A 82 6.46 3.15 4.40
CA PRO A 82 5.20 2.46 4.17
C PRO A 82 4.04 3.18 4.87
N LEU A 83 2.94 3.25 4.13
CA LEU A 83 1.69 3.88 4.52
C LEU A 83 0.54 2.89 4.31
N TYR A 84 -0.59 3.17 4.92
CA TYR A 84 -1.82 2.48 4.58
C TYR A 84 -3.03 3.39 4.68
N TRP A 85 -3.97 3.21 3.76
CA TRP A 85 -5.31 3.76 3.88
C TRP A 85 -6.20 2.77 4.62
N THR A 86 -6.93 3.24 5.62
CA THR A 86 -8.17 2.58 6.03
C THR A 86 -9.31 3.07 5.17
N GLY A 87 -10.28 2.20 4.90
CA GLY A 87 -11.39 2.51 4.01
C GLY A 87 -12.36 1.37 3.86
N ARG A 88 -13.04 1.37 2.71
CA ARG A 88 -13.96 0.33 2.30
C ARG A 88 -13.74 -0.04 0.84
N TYR A 89 -13.53 -1.33 0.59
CA TYR A 89 -13.44 -1.92 -0.73
C TYR A 89 -14.76 -2.63 -1.07
N GLN A 90 -15.42 -2.20 -2.15
CA GLN A 90 -16.67 -2.78 -2.65
C GLN A 90 -16.67 -2.80 -4.18
N GLY A 91 -16.92 -3.98 -4.76
CA GLY A 91 -16.82 -4.17 -6.21
C GLY A 91 -15.40 -3.93 -6.70
N ASP A 92 -15.22 -2.90 -7.52
CA ASP A 92 -13.95 -2.46 -8.10
C ASP A 92 -13.40 -1.17 -7.47
N THR A 93 -14.05 -0.67 -6.41
CA THR A 93 -13.79 0.66 -5.86
C THR A 93 -13.32 0.59 -4.41
N PHE A 94 -12.24 1.31 -4.10
CA PHE A 94 -11.78 1.55 -2.73
C PHE A 94 -12.07 3.00 -2.33
N THR A 95 -12.90 3.19 -1.31
CA THR A 95 -13.20 4.50 -0.73
C THR A 95 -12.32 4.72 0.50
N PRO A 96 -11.29 5.58 0.44
CA PRO A 96 -10.41 5.84 1.57
C PRO A 96 -11.11 6.67 2.65
N THR A 97 -10.79 6.41 3.91
CA THR A 97 -11.26 7.16 5.08
C THR A 97 -10.11 7.96 5.70
N VAL A 98 -9.00 7.30 6.06
CA VAL A 98 -7.85 7.94 6.72
C VAL A 98 -6.53 7.30 6.25
N LEU A 99 -5.51 8.13 6.04
CA LEU A 99 -4.13 7.70 5.79
C LEU A 99 -3.39 7.54 7.11
N HIS A 100 -2.63 6.46 7.24
CA HIS A 100 -1.83 6.18 8.41
C HIS A 100 -0.41 5.84 8.01
N ARG A 101 0.51 6.15 8.93
CA ARG A 101 1.89 5.67 8.89
C ARG A 101 1.90 4.24 9.40
N LEU A 102 2.47 3.32 8.62
CA LEU A 102 2.57 1.92 9.05
C LEU A 102 3.65 1.76 10.11
N ASP A 103 4.78 2.42 9.92
CA ASP A 103 5.93 2.41 10.81
C ASP A 103 6.60 3.79 10.83
N TYR A 104 7.26 4.14 11.93
CA TYR A 104 7.90 5.45 12.12
C TYR A 104 9.42 5.43 11.89
N GLY A 105 10.00 4.29 11.53
CA GLY A 105 11.40 4.10 11.16
C GLY A 105 11.79 4.68 9.79
N GLY A 106 10.88 5.40 9.13
CA GLY A 106 11.12 6.00 7.81
C GLY A 106 11.45 4.94 6.76
N ARG A 107 12.52 5.16 5.99
CA ARG A 107 12.91 4.24 4.92
C ARG A 107 13.46 2.89 5.40
N TYR A 108 13.81 2.80 6.69
CA TYR A 108 14.46 1.62 7.23
C TYR A 108 13.49 0.47 7.44
N PHE A 109 12.21 0.73 7.71
CA PHE A 109 11.17 -0.31 7.62
C PHE A 109 10.41 -0.12 6.32
N TYR A 110 10.47 -1.09 5.40
CA TYR A 110 9.95 -0.93 4.04
C TYR A 110 9.36 -2.22 3.48
N ALA A 111 8.74 -2.16 2.30
CA ALA A 111 8.22 -3.31 1.56
C ALA A 111 7.40 -4.31 2.43
N PRO A 112 6.43 -3.83 3.24
CA PRO A 112 5.61 -4.72 4.04
C PRO A 112 4.73 -5.58 3.14
N GLN A 113 4.63 -6.86 3.47
CA GLN A 113 3.67 -7.77 2.86
C GLN A 113 2.98 -8.58 3.94
N SER A 114 1.69 -8.80 3.77
CA SER A 114 0.90 -9.57 4.72
C SER A 114 0.38 -10.89 4.15
N THR A 115 0.03 -11.80 5.06
CA THR A 115 -0.71 -13.02 4.75
C THR A 115 -1.67 -13.38 5.90
N ARG A 116 -2.61 -14.28 5.66
CA ARG A 116 -3.43 -14.88 6.72
C ARG A 116 -2.84 -16.22 7.13
N ASP A 117 -2.77 -16.46 8.43
CA ASP A 117 -2.39 -17.77 8.97
C ASP A 117 -3.61 -18.71 9.13
N GLU A 118 -3.36 -19.93 9.61
CA GLU A 118 -4.39 -20.96 9.83
C GLU A 118 -5.41 -20.60 10.94
N HIS A 119 -5.09 -19.61 11.77
CA HIS A 119 -5.96 -19.08 12.82
C HIS A 119 -6.72 -17.82 12.38
N GLY A 120 -6.62 -17.43 11.10
CA GLY A 120 -7.27 -16.24 10.55
C GLY A 120 -6.58 -14.92 10.92
N ARG A 121 -5.42 -14.94 11.59
CA ARG A 121 -4.67 -13.73 11.93
C ARG A 121 -4.01 -13.18 10.67
N ARG A 122 -4.06 -11.85 10.53
CA ARG A 122 -3.27 -11.13 9.53
C ARG A 122 -1.86 -10.92 10.09
N ILE A 123 -0.87 -11.56 9.48
CA ILE A 123 0.55 -11.43 9.83
C ILE A 123 1.23 -10.60 8.76
N MET A 124 2.04 -9.62 9.16
CA MET A 124 2.79 -8.75 8.27
C MET A 124 4.27 -8.80 8.58
N PHE A 125 5.08 -8.90 7.52
CA PHE A 125 6.54 -8.79 7.59
C PHE A 125 6.97 -7.60 6.75
N GLY A 126 7.89 -6.79 7.27
CA GLY A 126 8.55 -5.73 6.52
C GLY A 126 10.05 -5.99 6.39
N TRP A 127 10.65 -5.44 5.36
CA TRP A 127 12.08 -5.41 5.16
C TRP A 127 12.71 -4.31 6.00
N LEU A 128 13.60 -4.70 6.91
CA LEU A 128 14.49 -3.76 7.59
C LEU A 128 15.70 -3.46 6.69
N GLN A 129 15.72 -2.31 6.02
CA GLN A 129 16.83 -1.89 5.16
C GLN A 129 18.08 -1.59 5.99
N GLU A 130 19.25 -1.93 5.45
CA GLU A 130 20.53 -1.54 6.05
C GLU A 130 20.63 -0.01 6.08
N GLY A 131 20.92 0.53 7.27
CA GLY A 131 21.06 1.97 7.48
C GLY A 131 22.49 2.44 7.67
N ARG A 132 23.43 1.51 7.80
CA ARG A 132 24.86 1.80 7.88
C ARG A 132 25.40 2.22 6.51
N THR A 133 26.51 2.95 6.55
CA THR A 133 27.28 3.29 5.35
C THR A 133 27.99 2.06 4.82
N ASP A 134 28.36 2.08 3.53
CA ASP A 134 29.10 0.99 2.89
C ASP A 134 30.47 0.69 3.54
N GLU A 135 30.99 1.63 4.32
CA GLU A 135 32.28 1.56 5.02
C GLU A 135 32.22 0.83 6.37
N ALA A 136 31.02 0.50 6.85
CA ALA A 136 30.76 -0.01 8.21
C ALA A 136 30.93 -1.52 8.40
#